data_AF-A0A6B3GR85-F1
#
_entry.id   AF-A0A6B3GR85-F1
#
_cell.length_a   1.000
_cell.length_b   1.000
_cell.length_c   1.000
_cell.angle_alpha   90.00
_cell.angle_beta   90.00
_cell.angle_gamma   90.00
#
_symmetry.space_group_name_H-M   'P 1'
#
loop_
_entity.id
_entity.type
_entity.pdbx_description
1 polymer ?
#
loop_
_entity_poly.entity_id
_entity_poly.type
_entity_poly.pdbx_seq_one_letter_code
_entity_poly.pdbx_strand_id
1 'polypeptide(L)'
;SAEQFATWTASLERRIGRPVTAWSVEPKLDGLAVAARYRDGRFERLITRGDGTAGEDVSHAAGAVVGLPERLAEPVTIEVRGEILMTNDQFD
;
A
#
# COMPACT_ATOMS: atom_id res chain seq x y z
N SER A 1 -12.68 -16.10 8.72
CA SER A 1 -12.36 -17.37 9.40
C SER A 1 -11.47 -18.22 8.50
N ALA A 2 -10.85 -19.29 9.03
CA ALA A 2 -10.09 -20.24 8.22
C ALA A 2 -10.95 -20.89 7.11
N GLU A 3 -12.23 -21.17 7.42
CA GLU A 3 -13.19 -21.72 6.47
C GLU A 3 -13.50 -20.75 5.30
N GLN A 4 -13.67 -19.45 5.59
CA GLN A 4 -13.86 -18.44 4.55
C GLN A 4 -12.64 -18.34 3.63
N PHE A 5 -11.43 -18.44 4.19
CA PHE A 5 -10.19 -18.43 3.41
C PHE A 5 -10.12 -19.65 2.47
N ALA A 6 -10.39 -20.86 2.97
CA ALA A 6 -10.43 -22.07 2.16
C ALA A 6 -11.46 -21.98 1.01
N THR A 7 -12.64 -21.44 1.31
CA THR A 7 -13.70 -21.21 0.32
C THR A 7 -13.26 -20.22 -0.77
N TRP A 8 -12.60 -19.13 -0.38
CA TRP A 8 -12.06 -18.16 -1.32
C TRP A 8 -10.95 -18.75 -2.20
N THR A 9 -10.04 -19.56 -1.62
CA THR A 9 -8.97 -20.24 -2.36
C THR A 9 -9.50 -21.16 -3.45
N ALA A 10 -10.47 -22.03 -3.13
CA ALA A 10 -11.11 -22.89 -4.13
C ALA A 10 -11.79 -22.09 -5.25
N SER A 11 -12.37 -20.93 -4.89
CA SER A 11 -12.99 -20.00 -5.84
C SER A 11 -11.96 -19.32 -6.74
N LEU A 12 -10.79 -18.97 -6.21
CA LEU A 12 -9.67 -18.38 -6.95
C LEU A 12 -9.09 -19.39 -7.95
N GLU A 13 -8.77 -20.61 -7.52
CA GLU A 13 -8.21 -21.68 -8.36
C GLU A 13 -9.09 -22.00 -9.57
N ARG A 14 -10.42 -22.05 -9.36
CA ARG A 14 -11.39 -22.19 -10.45
C ARG A 14 -11.36 -21.02 -11.43
N ARG A 15 -11.19 -19.78 -10.97
CA ARG A 15 -11.12 -18.59 -11.83
C ARG A 15 -9.82 -18.50 -12.63
N ILE A 16 -8.71 -18.93 -12.04
CA ILE A 16 -7.39 -18.89 -12.69
C ILE A 16 -7.07 -20.18 -13.47
N GLY A 17 -7.89 -21.23 -13.34
CA GLY A 17 -7.76 -22.50 -14.08
C GLY A 17 -6.59 -23.38 -13.65
N ARG A 18 -5.99 -23.13 -12.48
CA ARG A 18 -4.85 -23.87 -11.95
C ARG A 18 -4.75 -23.77 -10.42
N PRO A 19 -4.07 -24.71 -9.75
CA PRO A 19 -3.80 -24.60 -8.31
C PRO A 19 -2.93 -23.38 -7.96
N VAL A 20 -3.13 -22.81 -6.78
CA VAL A 20 -2.22 -21.79 -6.23
C VAL A 20 -0.99 -22.49 -5.64
N THR A 21 0.20 -22.11 -6.09
CA THR A 21 1.46 -22.77 -5.70
C THR A 21 2.23 -22.02 -4.61
N ALA A 22 1.93 -20.74 -4.39
CA ALA A 22 2.61 -19.89 -3.41
C ALA A 22 1.72 -18.71 -2.99
N TRP A 23 1.96 -18.22 -1.78
CA TRP A 23 1.27 -17.07 -1.19
C TRP A 23 2.29 -16.04 -0.71
N SER A 24 2.05 -14.76 -1.00
CA SER A 24 2.65 -13.66 -0.24
C SER A 24 1.73 -13.36 0.93
N VAL A 25 2.24 -13.43 2.15
CA VAL A 25 1.49 -13.14 3.37
C VAL A 25 2.18 -12.00 4.09
N GLU A 26 1.46 -10.89 4.25
CA GLU A 26 1.96 -9.67 4.87
C GLU A 26 1.06 -9.31 6.06
N PRO A 27 1.61 -8.74 7.15
CA PRO A 27 0.80 -8.23 8.24
C PRO A 27 -0.19 -7.19 7.72
N LYS A 28 -1.45 -7.29 8.13
CA LYS A 28 -2.41 -6.21 7.88
C LYS A 28 -2.10 -5.08 8.86
N LEU A 29 -1.45 -4.04 8.37
CA LEU A 29 -1.24 -2.81 9.12
C LEU A 29 -2.60 -2.12 9.37
N ASP A 30 -2.68 -1.38 10.46
CA ASP A 30 -3.87 -0.60 10.82
C ASP A 30 -3.49 0.87 10.87
N GLY A 31 -3.56 1.51 9.70
CA GLY A 31 -3.22 2.91 9.53
C GLY A 31 -4.03 3.54 8.42
N LEU A 32 -3.40 4.50 7.75
CA LEU A 32 -3.96 5.24 6.64
C LEU A 32 -3.37 4.76 5.32
N ALA A 33 -4.20 4.16 4.48
CA ALA A 33 -3.82 3.80 3.12
C ALA A 33 -3.52 5.05 2.28
N VAL A 34 -2.37 5.07 1.62
CA VAL A 34 -1.88 6.18 0.79
C VAL A 34 -1.27 5.69 -0.53
N ALA A 35 -1.13 6.62 -1.46
CA ALA A 35 -0.39 6.46 -2.70
C ALA A 35 0.65 7.60 -2.84
N ALA A 36 1.93 7.24 -2.88
CA ALA A 36 3.03 8.14 -3.16
C ALA A 36 3.40 8.07 -4.64
N ARG A 37 3.31 9.19 -5.35
CA ARG A 37 3.68 9.29 -6.76
C ARG A 37 5.07 9.85 -6.91
N TYR A 38 5.87 9.16 -7.71
CA TYR A 38 7.20 9.56 -8.12
C TYR A 38 7.21 9.76 -9.63
N ARG A 39 7.88 10.81 -10.09
CA ARG A 39 8.18 11.06 -11.50
C ARG A 39 9.69 11.18 -11.67
N ASP A 40 10.25 10.38 -12.58
CA ASP A 40 11.70 10.28 -12.81
C ASP A 40 12.48 10.10 -11.50
N GLY A 41 11.94 9.25 -10.61
CA GLY A 41 12.49 8.94 -9.30
C GLY A 41 12.29 10.01 -8.23
N ARG A 42 11.65 11.15 -8.54
CA ARG A 42 11.44 12.24 -7.56
C ARG A 42 10.02 12.21 -7.01
N PHE A 43 9.90 12.32 -5.69
CA PHE A 43 8.62 12.45 -5.03
C PHE A 43 7.87 13.67 -5.57
N GLU A 44 6.65 13.45 -6.04
CA GLU A 44 5.79 14.49 -6.62
C GLU A 44 4.55 14.73 -5.76
N ARG A 45 3.95 13.67 -5.21
CA ARG A 45 2.68 13.78 -4.48
C ARG A 45 2.43 12.63 -3.52
N LEU A 46 1.76 12.90 -2.40
CA LEU A 46 1.20 11.90 -1.50
C LEU A 46 -0.32 12.09 -1.41
N ILE A 47 -1.08 11.04 -1.75
CA ILE A 47 -2.55 11.08 -1.83
C ILE A 47 -3.13 10.03 -0.88
N THR A 48 -4.15 10.37 -0.10
CA THR A 48 -4.89 9.39 0.72
C THR A 48 -5.75 8.48 -0.17
N ARG A 49 -6.13 7.28 0.32
CA ARG A 49 -7.00 6.39 -0.48
C ARG A 49 -8.38 7.01 -0.79
N GLY A 50 -8.93 7.77 0.17
CA GLY A 50 -10.31 8.25 0.12
C GLY A 50 -11.31 7.13 -0.19
N ASP A 51 -12.13 7.34 -1.21
CA ASP A 51 -13.16 6.40 -1.68
C ASP A 51 -12.62 5.36 -2.70
N GLY A 52 -11.31 5.39 -2.99
CA GLY A 52 -10.66 4.53 -3.98
C GLY A 52 -10.62 5.10 -5.40
N THR A 53 -11.39 6.16 -5.68
CA THR A 53 -11.35 6.92 -6.94
C THR A 53 -10.70 8.29 -6.73
N ALA A 54 -11.05 8.97 -5.65
CA ALA A 54 -10.50 10.26 -5.25
C ALA A 54 -10.00 10.22 -3.81
N GLY A 55 -8.93 10.97 -3.56
CA GLY A 55 -8.31 11.11 -2.25
C GLY A 55 -7.76 12.52 -2.06
N GLU A 56 -7.33 12.81 -0.84
CA GLU A 56 -6.84 14.12 -0.45
C GLU A 56 -5.33 14.22 -0.69
N ASP A 57 -4.88 15.38 -1.17
CA ASP A 57 -3.46 15.67 -1.34
C ASP A 57 -2.86 16.07 0.01
N VAL A 58 -2.09 15.15 0.59
CA VAL A 58 -1.42 15.31 1.89
C VAL A 58 0.10 15.44 1.72
N SER A 59 0.55 15.91 0.57
CA SER A 59 1.99 16.09 0.28
C SER A 59 2.70 17.00 1.29
N HIS A 60 1.97 17.93 1.91
CA HIS A 60 2.48 18.80 2.98
C HIS A 60 2.95 18.03 4.22
N ALA A 61 2.42 16.83 4.46
CA ALA A 61 2.79 15.96 5.58
C ALA A 61 3.93 14.99 5.24
N ALA A 62 4.38 14.92 3.98
CA ALA A 62 5.34 13.92 3.51
C ALA A 62 6.65 13.92 4.32
N GLY A 63 7.13 15.11 4.73
CA GLY A 63 8.34 15.25 5.54
C GLY A 63 8.25 14.66 6.95
N ALA A 64 7.04 14.38 7.46
CA ALA A 64 6.83 13.71 8.74
C ALA A 64 6.78 12.17 8.61
N VAL A 65 6.68 11.64 7.39
CA VAL A 65 6.54 10.21 7.14
C VAL A 65 7.91 9.55 7.09
N VAL A 66 8.22 8.79 8.14
CA VAL A 66 9.47 8.02 8.20
C VAL A 66 9.47 6.95 7.09
N GLY A 67 10.59 6.84 6.37
CA GLY A 67 10.75 5.85 5.30
C GLY A 67 10.16 6.25 3.95
N LEU A 68 9.60 7.46 3.81
CA LEU A 68 9.20 8.02 2.52
C LEU A 68 10.33 8.87 1.92
N PRO A 69 11.12 8.34 0.96
CA PRO A 69 12.24 9.09 0.41
C PRO A 69 11.78 10.20 -0.54
N GLU A 70 12.48 11.34 -0.56
CA GLU A 70 12.24 12.37 -1.60
C GLU A 70 12.69 11.90 -2.99
N ARG A 71 13.61 10.92 -3.06
CA ARG A 71 14.14 10.36 -4.30
C ARG A 71 14.34 8.85 -4.22
N LEU A 72 13.90 8.15 -5.25
CA LEU A 72 14.20 6.74 -5.47
C LEU A 72 15.62 6.57 -6.05
N ALA A 73 16.16 5.36 -5.92
CA ALA A 73 17.48 5.02 -6.45
C ALA A 73 17.52 5.03 -7.99
N GLU A 74 16.39 4.73 -8.63
CA GLU A 74 16.24 4.72 -10.08
C GLU A 74 15.30 5.85 -10.55
N PRO A 75 15.55 6.45 -11.73
CA PRO A 75 14.72 7.54 -12.27
C PRO A 75 13.43 6.99 -12.91
N VAL A 76 12.60 6.32 -12.12
CA VAL A 76 11.35 5.69 -12.57
C VAL A 76 10.13 6.57 -12.26
N THR A 77 9.12 6.50 -13.13
CA THR A 77 7.81 7.11 -12.87
C THR A 77 6.85 6.03 -12.38
N ILE A 78 6.44 6.12 -11.11
CA ILE A 78 5.71 5.04 -10.42
C ILE A 78 4.77 5.59 -9.32
N GLU A 79 3.67 4.88 -9.07
CA GLU A 79 2.83 5.06 -7.88
C GLU A 79 3.10 3.92 -6.90
N VAL A 80 3.63 4.25 -5.72
CA VAL A 80 3.86 3.31 -4.62
C VAL A 80 2.70 3.40 -3.65
N ARG A 81 2.04 2.28 -3.38
CA ARG A 81 0.93 2.20 -2.43
C ARG A 81 1.38 1.53 -1.15
N GLY A 82 0.91 2.04 -0.03
CA GLY A 82 1.25 1.54 1.28
C GLY A 82 0.37 2.12 2.37
N GLU A 83 0.80 1.94 3.60
CA GLU A 83 0.07 2.35 4.79
C GLU A 83 0.97 3.22 5.65
N ILE A 84 0.48 4.40 6.05
CA ILE A 84 1.12 5.23 7.08
C ILE A 84 0.45 4.89 8.40
N LEU A 85 1.24 4.53 9.40
CA LEU A 85 0.75 4.24 10.74
C LEU A 85 1.56 4.99 11.79
N MET A 86 0.98 5.11 12.98
CA MET A 86 1.72 5.46 14.18
C MET A 86 2.17 4.16 14.86
N THR A 87 3.39 4.15 15.37
CA THR A 87 3.81 3.13 16.36
C THR A 87 3.05 3.34 17.67
N ASN A 88 3.02 2.32 18.53
CA ASN A 88 2.39 2.45 19.85
C ASN A 88 2.99 3.63 20.63
N ASP A 89 4.32 3.77 20.63
CA ASP A 89 5.03 4.87 21.30
C ASP A 89 4.72 6.27 20.73
N GLN A 90 4.28 6.36 19.46
CA GLN A 90 3.83 7.63 18.86
C GLN A 90 2.37 7.93 19.16
N PHE A 91 1.59 6.92 19.51
CA PHE A 91 0.18 7.05 19.83
C PHE A 91 -0.04 7.42 21.31
N ASP A 92 0.75 6.85 22.21
CA ASP A 92 0.73 7.11 23.66
C ASP A 92 1.35 8.48 24.02
#